data_AF-A0A3N4JAF6-F1
#
_entry.id   AF-A0A3N4JAF6-F1
#
_cell.length_a   1.000
_cell.length_b   1.000
_cell.length_c   1.000
_cell.angle_alpha   90.00
_cell.angle_beta   90.00
_cell.angle_gamma   90.00
#
_symmetry.space_group_name_H-M   'P 1'
#
loop_
_entity.id
_entity.type
_entity.pdbx_description
1 polymer ?
#
loop_
_entity_poly.entity_id
_entity_poly.type
_entity_poly.pdbx_seq_one_letter_code
_entity_poly.pdbx_strand_id
1 'polypeptide(L)'
;MDAHEPDNISLYIDTPSPRNVNLPVLPPELWADIFETLNDWELSTALGVRTKLRRSADWAMNGTRLDYAILSGSVEYVTNFLKLHPGEKFTKFGAKAMLRFAYTDLLTFFWTNYRHDFLRVYSEPSLKIPTLASHYGQSKVLTWWLEASSPDLPNPFPREYDEEPLNDASREGHIHILQWWKSSGLPLRYGLVMDVASSFGHLAVLEWWKNSGLTLNYLHALKGASYRGEVEVLEWWKKSGLRLVYDKEVLVEATKFNRPDVLQWWSSSGLRVEYCICDIEAALEDAIGGGKEARDWWLGRGFRFDVPVTEWMEHKRL
;
A
#
# COMPACT_ATOMS: atom_id res chain seq x y z
N MET A 1 -27.67 22.68 28.35
CA MET A 1 -28.06 22.16 27.03
C MET A 1 -27.09 21.04 26.74
N ASP A 2 -27.47 19.87 27.25
CA ASP A 2 -26.68 18.66 27.20
C ASP A 2 -26.54 18.21 25.74
N ALA A 3 -25.30 18.16 25.27
CA ALA A 3 -24.99 17.53 24.01
C ALA A 3 -25.15 16.02 24.24
N HIS A 4 -26.24 15.47 23.70
CA HIS A 4 -26.44 14.04 23.54
C HIS A 4 -25.17 13.43 22.94
N GLU A 5 -24.40 12.70 23.75
CA GLU A 5 -23.51 11.65 23.26
C GLU A 5 -24.35 10.77 22.33
N PRO A 6 -23.95 10.57 21.06
CA PRO A 6 -24.65 9.61 20.22
C PRO A 6 -24.47 8.27 20.92
N ASP A 7 -25.60 7.67 21.31
CA ASP A 7 -25.70 6.40 21.99
C ASP A 7 -24.63 5.47 21.47
N ASN A 8 -23.71 5.14 22.37
CA ASN A 8 -22.77 4.05 22.24
C ASN A 8 -23.62 2.78 22.24
N ILE A 9 -24.35 2.54 21.15
CA ILE A 9 -25.05 1.28 20.93
C ILE A 9 -23.93 0.26 21.00
N SER A 10 -23.93 -0.42 22.13
CA SER A 10 -23.31 -1.69 22.40
C SER A 10 -23.70 -2.67 21.30
N LEU A 11 -23.09 -2.51 20.12
CA LEU A 11 -22.82 -3.58 19.19
C LEU A 11 -21.58 -4.31 19.71
N TYR A 12 -21.62 -4.73 20.98
CA TYR A 12 -21.16 -6.07 21.32
C TYR A 12 -22.10 -7.04 20.58
N ILE A 13 -21.99 -7.05 19.25
CA ILE A 13 -22.07 -8.33 18.57
C ILE A 13 -20.97 -9.10 19.28
N ASP A 14 -21.35 -10.13 20.04
CA ASP A 14 -20.40 -11.09 20.57
C ASP A 14 -19.54 -11.53 19.39
N THR A 15 -18.40 -10.87 19.20
CA THR A 15 -17.40 -11.25 18.23
C THR A 15 -16.97 -12.62 18.73
N PRO A 16 -17.39 -13.70 18.08
CA PRO A 16 -17.09 -15.03 18.59
C PRO A 16 -15.57 -15.13 18.62
N SER A 17 -15.06 -15.90 19.59
CA SER A 17 -13.67 -16.31 19.54
C SER A 17 -13.43 -16.87 18.13
N PRO A 18 -12.52 -16.27 17.34
CA PRO A 18 -12.21 -16.79 16.02
C PRO A 18 -11.72 -18.23 16.19
N ARG A 19 -11.78 -19.01 15.09
CA ARG A 19 -11.30 -20.41 14.98
C ARG A 19 -10.18 -20.69 15.97
N ASN A 20 -10.03 -21.92 16.51
CA ASN A 20 -8.81 -22.41 17.17
C ASN A 20 -7.54 -21.91 16.44
N VAL A 21 -7.12 -20.69 16.73
CA VAL A 21 -5.96 -20.07 16.13
C VAL A 21 -4.92 -20.65 17.05
N ASN A 22 -4.16 -21.63 16.55
CA ASN A 22 -2.87 -21.96 17.15
C ASN A 22 -1.99 -20.72 16.97
N LEU A 23 -2.30 -19.67 17.73
CA LEU A 23 -1.46 -18.51 17.87
C LEU A 23 -0.11 -19.05 18.33
N PRO A 24 0.99 -18.53 17.78
CA PRO A 24 2.30 -18.70 18.42
C PRO A 24 2.15 -18.49 19.93
N VAL A 25 2.85 -19.31 20.71
CA VAL A 25 2.75 -19.33 22.18
C VAL A 25 3.24 -17.99 22.76
N LEU A 26 2.37 -17.00 22.74
CA LEU A 26 2.51 -15.70 23.35
C LEU A 26 1.29 -15.49 24.25
N PRO A 27 1.48 -14.98 25.48
CA PRO A 27 0.38 -14.54 26.32
C PRO A 27 -0.52 -13.52 25.58
N PRO A 28 -1.84 -13.51 25.83
CA PRO A 28 -2.78 -12.57 25.21
C PRO A 28 -2.38 -11.09 25.36
N GLU A 29 -1.69 -10.75 26.45
CA GLU A 29 -1.20 -9.39 26.72
C GLU A 29 -0.13 -8.97 25.72
N LEU A 30 0.79 -9.88 25.36
CA LEU A 30 1.81 -9.59 24.34
C LEU A 30 1.19 -9.46 22.95
N TRP A 31 0.15 -10.25 22.65
CA TRP A 31 -0.63 -10.06 21.42
C TRP A 31 -1.31 -8.70 21.40
N ALA A 32 -1.90 -8.27 22.52
CA ALA A 32 -2.53 -6.97 22.62
C ALA A 32 -1.51 -5.83 22.41
N ASP A 33 -0.35 -5.91 23.05
CA ASP A 33 0.74 -4.93 22.89
C ASP A 33 1.24 -4.86 21.44
N ILE A 34 1.39 -6.01 20.77
CA ILE A 34 1.78 -6.08 19.35
C ILE A 34 0.74 -5.37 18.48
N PHE A 35 -0.55 -5.69 18.64
CA PHE A 35 -1.60 -5.07 17.83
C PHE A 35 -1.74 -3.58 18.12
N GLU A 36 -1.63 -3.17 19.38
CA GLU A 36 -1.63 -1.76 19.78
C GLU A 36 -0.47 -0.99 19.14
N THR A 37 0.72 -1.61 19.06
CA THR A 37 1.89 -1.04 18.39
C THR A 37 1.69 -0.95 16.87
N LEU A 38 1.09 -1.97 16.25
CA LEU A 38 0.75 -1.97 14.82
C LEU A 38 -0.45 -1.06 14.49
N ASN A 39 -1.18 -0.60 15.51
CA ASN A 39 -2.44 0.13 15.38
C ASN A 39 -3.47 -0.60 14.50
N ASP A 40 -3.54 -1.93 14.63
CA ASP A 40 -4.32 -2.81 13.75
C ASP A 40 -5.55 -3.40 14.44
N TRP A 41 -6.59 -2.58 14.52
CA TRP A 41 -7.83 -2.96 15.19
C TRP A 41 -8.53 -4.14 14.51
N GLU A 42 -8.53 -4.19 13.17
CA GLU A 42 -9.18 -5.27 12.40
C GLU A 42 -8.52 -6.62 12.70
N LEU A 43 -7.19 -6.69 12.71
CA LEU A 43 -6.47 -7.92 13.02
C LEU A 43 -6.70 -8.36 14.47
N SER A 44 -6.68 -7.43 15.43
CA SER A 44 -6.98 -7.76 16.83
C SER A 44 -8.38 -8.34 17.00
N THR A 45 -9.36 -7.77 16.29
CA THR A 45 -10.75 -8.23 16.29
C THR A 45 -10.89 -9.59 15.60
N ALA A 46 -10.24 -9.76 14.45
CA ALA A 46 -10.21 -11.01 13.70
C ALA A 46 -9.53 -12.17 14.46
N LEU A 47 -8.66 -11.86 15.43
CA LEU A 47 -8.01 -12.83 16.32
C LEU A 47 -8.65 -12.91 17.72
N GLY A 48 -9.70 -12.13 17.99
CA GLY A 48 -10.42 -12.15 19.26
C GLY A 48 -9.58 -11.67 20.45
N VAL A 49 -8.51 -10.92 20.20
CA VAL A 49 -7.64 -10.38 21.24
C VAL A 49 -8.15 -9.02 21.65
N ARG A 50 -8.41 -8.85 22.95
CA ARG A 50 -8.89 -7.58 23.50
C ARG A 50 -7.75 -6.56 23.54
N THR A 51 -7.97 -5.40 22.94
CA THR A 51 -7.03 -4.27 22.90
C THR A 51 -7.74 -2.98 23.29
N LYS A 52 -6.96 -1.91 23.52
CA LYS A 52 -7.45 -0.54 23.71
C LYS A 52 -7.69 0.19 22.39
N LEU A 53 -7.42 -0.46 21.26
CA LEU A 53 -7.57 0.13 19.94
C LEU A 53 -9.03 0.51 19.66
N ARG A 54 -9.20 1.66 19.03
CA ARG A 54 -10.49 2.09 18.52
C ARG A 54 -10.55 1.83 17.03
N ARG A 55 -11.70 1.35 16.56
CA ARG A 55 -12.02 1.34 15.14
C ARG A 55 -11.86 2.74 14.53
N SER A 56 -11.44 2.80 13.28
CA SER A 56 -11.34 4.07 12.55
C SER A 56 -12.71 4.74 12.42
N ALA A 57 -12.73 6.06 12.26
CA ALA A 57 -13.97 6.81 12.08
C ALA A 57 -14.77 6.33 10.85
N ASP A 58 -14.08 6.03 9.75
CA ASP A 58 -14.71 5.50 8.53
C ASP A 58 -15.38 4.14 8.80
N TRP A 59 -14.69 3.23 9.51
CA TRP A 59 -15.27 1.93 9.86
C TRP A 59 -16.46 2.05 10.82
N ALA A 60 -16.39 2.98 11.79
CA ALA A 60 -17.47 3.23 12.73
C ALA A 60 -18.74 3.79 12.06
N MET A 61 -18.57 4.64 11.04
CA MET A 61 -19.69 5.27 10.33
C MET A 61 -20.27 4.38 9.23
N ASN A 62 -19.42 3.63 8.52
CA ASN A 62 -19.80 3.01 7.26
C ASN A 62 -19.74 1.46 7.28
N GLY A 63 -19.20 0.83 8.33
CA GLY A 63 -19.16 -0.63 8.47
C GLY A 63 -20.49 -1.23 8.92
N THR A 64 -20.94 -2.31 8.27
CA THR A 64 -22.19 -3.01 8.63
C THR A 64 -21.95 -4.13 9.63
N ARG A 65 -23.01 -4.60 10.28
CA ARG A 65 -22.94 -5.74 11.22
C ARG A 65 -22.39 -7.00 10.55
N LEU A 66 -22.67 -7.20 9.27
CA LEU A 66 -22.11 -8.30 8.51
C LEU A 66 -20.60 -8.14 8.27
N ASP A 67 -20.10 -6.92 8.08
CA ASP A 67 -18.64 -6.67 7.99
C ASP A 67 -17.93 -7.11 9.27
N TYR A 68 -18.51 -6.85 10.45
CA TYR A 68 -17.99 -7.36 11.73
C TYR A 68 -18.06 -8.89 11.81
N ALA A 69 -19.18 -9.50 11.40
CA ALA A 69 -19.30 -10.95 11.40
C ALA A 69 -18.25 -11.61 10.47
N ILE A 70 -17.92 -10.98 9.35
CA ILE A 70 -16.88 -11.43 8.41
C ILE A 70 -15.49 -11.44 9.05
N LEU A 71 -15.17 -10.52 9.97
CA LEU A 71 -13.87 -10.51 10.67
C LEU A 71 -13.58 -11.83 11.39
N SER A 72 -14.61 -12.55 11.83
CA SER A 72 -14.47 -13.87 12.46
C SER A 72 -13.83 -14.93 11.55
N GLY A 73 -13.85 -14.74 10.22
CA GLY A 73 -13.38 -15.71 9.25
C GLY A 73 -14.18 -17.02 9.20
N SER A 74 -15.31 -17.10 9.92
CA SER A 74 -16.10 -18.33 10.07
C SER A 74 -17.32 -18.33 9.16
N VAL A 75 -17.34 -19.25 8.19
CA VAL A 75 -18.50 -19.48 7.31
C VAL A 75 -19.74 -19.86 8.13
N GLU A 76 -19.58 -20.68 9.17
CA GLU A 76 -20.69 -21.11 10.03
C GLU A 76 -21.31 -19.93 10.76
N TYR A 77 -20.48 -19.10 11.38
CA TYR A 77 -20.95 -17.92 12.11
C TYR A 77 -21.64 -16.93 11.18
N VAL A 78 -21.03 -16.61 10.04
CA VAL A 78 -21.59 -15.72 9.02
C VAL A 78 -22.91 -16.28 8.48
N THR A 79 -23.00 -17.59 8.25
CA THR A 79 -24.24 -18.25 7.80
C THR A 79 -25.36 -18.11 8.84
N ASN A 80 -25.06 -18.36 10.12
CA ASN A 80 -26.05 -18.22 11.19
C ASN A 80 -26.47 -16.75 11.37
N PHE A 81 -25.54 -15.82 11.26
CA PHE A 81 -25.82 -14.38 11.28
C PHE A 81 -26.78 -13.98 10.15
N LEU A 82 -26.52 -14.42 8.92
CA LEU A 82 -27.38 -14.12 7.76
C LEU A 82 -28.76 -14.77 7.84
N LYS A 83 -28.90 -15.93 8.49
CA LYS A 83 -30.22 -16.53 8.78
C LYS A 83 -31.05 -15.67 9.73
N LEU A 84 -30.40 -15.06 10.73
CA LEU A 84 -31.06 -14.16 11.68
C LEU A 84 -31.34 -12.78 11.08
N HIS A 85 -30.55 -12.36 10.09
CA HIS A 85 -30.63 -11.05 9.46
C HIS A 85 -30.63 -11.14 7.92
N PRO A 86 -31.70 -11.64 7.28
CA PRO A 86 -31.73 -12.05 5.86
C PRO A 86 -31.64 -10.92 4.81
N GLY A 87 -31.38 -9.67 5.22
CA GLY A 87 -31.19 -8.52 4.32
C GLY A 87 -29.88 -7.78 4.50
N GLU A 88 -29.03 -8.22 5.44
CA GLU A 88 -27.73 -7.60 5.68
C GLU A 88 -26.78 -7.84 4.52
N LYS A 89 -25.99 -6.81 4.19
CA LYS A 89 -25.03 -6.84 3.08
C LYS A 89 -23.68 -6.37 3.56
N PHE A 90 -22.63 -7.00 3.04
CA PHE A 90 -21.27 -6.58 3.34
C PHE A 90 -20.88 -5.43 2.41
N THR A 91 -19.91 -4.66 2.84
CA THR A 91 -19.42 -3.46 2.16
C THR A 91 -17.95 -3.63 1.76
N LYS A 92 -17.30 -2.53 1.35
CA LYS A 92 -15.86 -2.48 1.11
C LYS A 92 -15.04 -3.01 2.28
N PHE A 93 -15.57 -2.91 3.51
CA PHE A 93 -14.91 -3.30 4.74
C PHE A 93 -14.83 -4.81 4.90
N GLY A 94 -15.96 -5.53 4.83
CA GLY A 94 -15.97 -6.99 4.81
C GLY A 94 -15.24 -7.55 3.59
N ALA A 95 -15.36 -6.90 2.43
CA ALA A 95 -14.64 -7.28 1.22
C ALA A 95 -13.12 -7.23 1.42
N LYS A 96 -12.58 -6.11 1.92
CA LYS A 96 -11.16 -5.96 2.23
C LYS A 96 -10.70 -6.94 3.30
N ALA A 97 -11.48 -7.15 4.35
CA ALA A 97 -11.16 -8.12 5.39
C ALA A 97 -11.00 -9.55 4.84
N MET A 98 -11.92 -9.99 3.98
CA MET A 98 -11.83 -11.33 3.35
C MET A 98 -10.57 -11.49 2.51
N LEU A 99 -10.19 -10.47 1.74
CA LEU A 99 -8.97 -10.51 0.94
C LEU A 99 -7.72 -10.43 1.82
N ARG A 100 -7.69 -9.47 2.76
CA ARG A 100 -6.57 -9.19 3.66
C ARG A 100 -6.20 -10.39 4.53
N PHE A 101 -7.19 -11.12 5.05
CA PHE A 101 -6.97 -12.30 5.90
C PHE A 101 -7.07 -13.63 5.14
N ALA A 102 -7.17 -13.57 3.80
CA ALA A 102 -7.28 -14.72 2.92
C ALA A 102 -8.40 -15.71 3.29
N TYR A 103 -9.58 -15.20 3.64
CA TYR A 103 -10.78 -15.98 3.94
C TYR A 103 -11.44 -16.53 2.66
N THR A 104 -10.71 -17.38 1.94
CA THR A 104 -11.14 -18.01 0.68
C THR A 104 -12.43 -18.84 0.82
N ASP A 105 -12.67 -19.43 2.01
CA ASP A 105 -13.93 -20.11 2.34
C ASP A 105 -15.12 -19.14 2.31
N LEU A 106 -14.96 -17.94 2.89
CA LEU A 106 -15.99 -16.89 2.88
C LEU A 106 -16.17 -16.30 1.48
N LEU A 107 -15.08 -16.08 0.73
CA LEU A 107 -15.16 -15.63 -0.67
C LEU A 107 -15.97 -16.61 -1.51
N THR A 108 -15.72 -17.91 -1.34
CA THR A 108 -16.48 -18.98 -2.01
C THR A 108 -17.93 -18.99 -1.57
N PHE A 109 -18.19 -18.91 -0.26
CA PHE A 109 -19.53 -18.88 0.30
C PHE A 109 -20.37 -17.74 -0.28
N PHE A 110 -19.86 -16.50 -0.30
CA PHE A 110 -20.60 -15.36 -0.86
C PHE A 110 -20.72 -15.44 -2.37
N TRP A 111 -19.71 -15.93 -3.08
CA TRP A 111 -19.80 -16.15 -4.53
C TRP A 111 -20.90 -17.14 -4.91
N THR A 112 -21.00 -18.25 -4.17
CA THR A 112 -21.97 -19.31 -4.44
C THR A 112 -23.39 -18.94 -4.02
N ASN A 113 -23.56 -18.32 -2.84
CA ASN A 113 -24.88 -18.10 -2.25
C ASN A 113 -25.43 -16.68 -2.44
N TYR A 114 -24.56 -15.68 -2.60
CA TYR A 114 -24.90 -14.25 -2.64
C TYR A 114 -24.24 -13.53 -3.82
N ARG A 115 -24.19 -14.19 -4.99
CA ARG A 115 -23.46 -13.75 -6.19
C ARG A 115 -23.70 -12.29 -6.57
N HIS A 116 -24.95 -11.83 -6.53
CA HIS A 116 -25.30 -10.46 -6.93
C HIS A 116 -24.67 -9.43 -5.99
N ASP A 117 -24.72 -9.65 -4.68
CA ASP A 117 -24.12 -8.74 -3.70
C ASP A 117 -22.59 -8.82 -3.71
N PHE A 118 -22.04 -10.02 -3.98
CA PHE A 118 -20.60 -10.20 -4.20
C PHE A 118 -20.10 -9.35 -5.37
N LEU A 119 -20.74 -9.49 -6.54
CA LEU A 119 -20.37 -8.73 -7.74
C LEU A 119 -20.57 -7.23 -7.53
N ARG A 120 -21.67 -6.80 -6.90
CA ARG A 120 -21.92 -5.38 -6.61
C ARG A 120 -20.74 -4.72 -5.89
N VAL A 121 -20.10 -5.40 -4.93
CA VAL A 121 -18.96 -4.85 -4.18
C VAL A 121 -17.66 -4.99 -4.97
N TYR A 122 -17.38 -6.16 -5.53
CA TYR A 122 -16.10 -6.43 -6.22
C TYR A 122 -16.02 -5.87 -7.65
N SER A 123 -17.12 -5.34 -8.20
CA SER A 123 -17.12 -4.55 -9.43
C SER A 123 -16.58 -3.13 -9.25
N GLU A 124 -16.40 -2.64 -8.01
CA GLU A 124 -15.76 -1.35 -7.79
C GLU A 124 -14.28 -1.38 -8.20
N PRO A 125 -13.78 -0.39 -8.96
CA PRO A 125 -12.39 -0.37 -9.41
C PRO A 125 -11.36 -0.47 -8.28
N SER A 126 -11.67 0.08 -7.11
CA SER A 126 -10.79 0.06 -5.93
C SER A 126 -10.78 -1.28 -5.18
N LEU A 127 -11.66 -2.21 -5.54
CA LEU A 127 -11.84 -3.49 -4.85
C LEU A 127 -11.51 -4.70 -5.73
N LYS A 128 -10.84 -4.51 -6.87
CA LYS A 128 -10.40 -5.63 -7.71
C LYS A 128 -9.59 -6.64 -6.88
N ILE A 129 -10.08 -7.88 -6.86
CA ILE A 129 -9.48 -8.98 -6.09
C ILE A 129 -7.99 -9.18 -6.37
N PRO A 130 -7.52 -9.30 -7.64
CA PRO A 130 -6.09 -9.51 -7.90
C PRO A 130 -5.21 -8.35 -7.42
N THR A 131 -5.72 -7.11 -7.49
CA THR A 131 -5.01 -5.92 -7.02
C THR A 131 -4.87 -5.94 -5.51
N LEU A 132 -5.98 -6.04 -4.76
CA LEU A 132 -5.95 -6.06 -3.30
C LEU A 132 -5.25 -7.30 -2.74
N ALA A 133 -5.39 -8.46 -3.37
CA ALA A 133 -4.65 -9.65 -2.97
C ALA A 133 -3.14 -9.47 -3.15
N SER A 134 -2.73 -8.74 -4.19
CA SER A 134 -1.32 -8.41 -4.42
C SER A 134 -0.80 -7.36 -3.44
N HIS A 135 -1.61 -6.35 -3.11
CA HIS A 135 -1.33 -5.36 -2.08
C HIS A 135 -1.19 -5.99 -0.68
N TYR A 136 -2.09 -6.91 -0.29
CA TYR A 136 -2.03 -7.56 1.02
C TYR A 136 -1.06 -8.74 1.09
N GLY A 137 -0.40 -9.11 -0.01
CA GLY A 137 0.54 -10.22 -0.01
C GLY A 137 -0.11 -11.60 0.04
N GLN A 138 -1.35 -11.74 -0.43
CA GLN A 138 -2.16 -12.95 -0.26
C GLN A 138 -2.20 -13.84 -1.49
N SER A 139 -1.16 -14.68 -1.65
CA SER A 139 -1.06 -15.65 -2.76
C SER A 139 -2.19 -16.68 -2.75
N LYS A 140 -2.70 -17.05 -1.58
CA LYS A 140 -3.86 -17.96 -1.45
C LYS A 140 -5.12 -17.39 -2.12
N VAL A 141 -5.35 -16.09 -1.99
CA VAL A 141 -6.48 -15.41 -2.62
C VAL A 141 -6.29 -15.33 -4.13
N LEU A 142 -5.07 -15.07 -4.59
CA LEU A 142 -4.74 -15.07 -6.02
C LEU A 142 -4.94 -16.46 -6.65
N THR A 143 -4.48 -17.53 -6.00
CA THR A 143 -4.72 -18.91 -6.43
C THR A 143 -6.22 -19.20 -6.47
N TRP A 144 -6.96 -18.91 -5.39
CA TRP A 144 -8.41 -19.07 -5.35
C TRP A 144 -9.11 -18.31 -6.47
N TRP A 145 -8.72 -17.06 -6.73
CA TRP A 145 -9.30 -16.24 -7.79
C TRP A 145 -9.05 -16.87 -9.17
N LEU A 146 -7.83 -17.33 -9.44
CA LEU A 146 -7.47 -17.96 -10.70
C LEU A 146 -8.29 -19.25 -10.95
N GLU A 147 -8.47 -20.06 -9.92
CA GLU A 147 -9.28 -21.28 -9.92
C GLU A 147 -10.77 -20.97 -10.10
N ALA A 148 -11.31 -20.00 -9.37
CA ALA A 148 -12.71 -19.54 -9.47
C ALA A 148 -13.04 -18.92 -10.84
N SER A 149 -12.02 -18.43 -11.54
CA SER A 149 -12.09 -17.94 -12.91
C SER A 149 -11.87 -19.02 -13.98
N SER A 150 -11.83 -20.31 -13.61
CA SER A 150 -11.65 -21.39 -14.59
C SER A 150 -12.84 -21.46 -15.57
N PRO A 151 -12.61 -21.52 -16.89
CA PRO A 151 -13.67 -21.63 -17.89
C PRO A 151 -14.55 -22.88 -17.74
N ASP A 152 -14.04 -23.92 -17.09
CA ASP A 152 -14.75 -25.18 -16.89
C ASP A 152 -15.85 -25.10 -15.82
N LEU A 153 -15.91 -24.00 -15.06
CA LEU A 153 -16.91 -23.81 -14.02
C LEU A 153 -18.25 -23.33 -14.61
N PRO A 154 -19.41 -23.74 -14.05
CA PRO A 154 -20.72 -23.34 -14.56
C PRO A 154 -20.94 -21.82 -14.56
N ASN A 155 -20.33 -21.11 -13.62
CA ASN A 155 -20.45 -19.67 -13.47
C ASN A 155 -19.08 -19.07 -13.11
N PRO A 156 -18.16 -18.94 -14.09
CA PRO A 156 -16.79 -18.54 -13.82
C PRO A 156 -16.74 -17.08 -13.32
N PHE A 157 -15.75 -16.80 -12.48
CA PHE A 157 -15.48 -15.45 -12.01
C PHE A 157 -14.76 -14.63 -13.10
N PRO A 158 -15.06 -13.33 -13.28
CA PRO A 158 -14.34 -12.49 -14.23
C PRO A 158 -12.82 -12.53 -14.03
N ARG A 159 -12.07 -12.85 -15.10
CA ARG A 159 -10.60 -12.95 -15.09
C ARG A 159 -9.93 -11.65 -15.54
N GLU A 160 -10.54 -10.51 -15.24
CA GLU A 160 -10.03 -9.20 -15.66
C GLU A 160 -9.03 -8.65 -14.63
N TYR A 161 -7.87 -8.24 -15.12
CA TYR A 161 -6.84 -7.55 -14.34
C TYR A 161 -6.01 -6.64 -15.26
N ASP A 162 -5.48 -5.58 -14.68
CA ASP A 162 -4.64 -4.57 -15.31
C ASP A 162 -3.21 -4.65 -14.73
N GLU A 163 -2.48 -3.54 -14.77
CA GLU A 163 -1.11 -3.44 -14.27
C GLU A 163 -1.02 -3.21 -12.75
N GLU A 164 -2.11 -2.83 -12.10
CA GLU A 164 -2.15 -2.48 -10.67
C GLU A 164 -1.68 -3.62 -9.75
N PRO A 165 -2.00 -4.92 -9.98
CA PRO A 165 -1.54 -5.99 -9.09
C PRO A 165 -0.01 -6.07 -8.95
N LEU A 166 0.74 -5.93 -10.05
CA LEU A 166 2.20 -5.97 -10.02
C LEU A 166 2.79 -4.65 -9.49
N ASN A 167 2.12 -3.52 -9.73
CA ASN A 167 2.47 -2.23 -9.12
C ASN A 167 2.32 -2.28 -7.59
N ASP A 168 1.19 -2.77 -7.08
CA ASP A 168 0.92 -2.88 -5.64
C ASP A 168 1.82 -3.92 -4.96
N ALA A 169 2.05 -5.08 -5.58
CA ALA A 169 3.04 -6.03 -5.05
C ALA A 169 4.44 -5.41 -4.95
N SER A 170 4.81 -4.55 -5.92
CA SER A 170 6.09 -3.85 -5.91
C SER A 170 6.14 -2.71 -4.88
N ARG A 171 5.00 -2.04 -4.67
CA ARG A 171 4.80 -0.98 -3.67
C ARG A 171 4.92 -1.48 -2.24
N GLU A 172 4.45 -2.69 -1.96
CA GLU A 172 4.40 -3.26 -0.61
C GLU A 172 5.58 -4.22 -0.33
N GLY A 173 6.51 -4.37 -1.27
CA GLY A 173 7.69 -5.21 -1.09
C GLY A 173 7.43 -6.72 -1.21
N HIS A 174 6.31 -7.13 -1.81
CA HIS A 174 5.81 -8.51 -1.79
C HIS A 174 6.39 -9.38 -2.92
N ILE A 175 7.67 -9.75 -2.79
CA ILE A 175 8.39 -10.56 -3.78
C ILE A 175 7.72 -11.93 -4.02
N HIS A 176 7.15 -12.57 -3.01
CA HIS A 176 6.46 -13.85 -3.17
C HIS A 176 5.22 -13.74 -4.07
N ILE A 177 4.56 -12.57 -4.10
CA ILE A 177 3.47 -12.29 -5.02
C ILE A 177 3.99 -12.06 -6.45
N LEU A 178 5.08 -11.33 -6.61
CA LEU A 178 5.73 -11.17 -7.92
C LEU A 178 6.13 -12.53 -8.51
N GLN A 179 6.66 -13.44 -7.68
CA GLN A 179 6.95 -14.82 -8.06
C GLN A 179 5.67 -15.58 -8.43
N TRP A 180 4.60 -15.44 -7.65
CA TRP A 180 3.31 -16.07 -7.95
C TRP A 180 2.82 -15.65 -9.33
N TRP A 181 2.79 -14.33 -9.62
CA TRP A 181 2.38 -13.81 -10.93
C TRP A 181 3.23 -14.38 -12.05
N LYS A 182 4.56 -14.38 -11.90
CA LYS A 182 5.50 -14.96 -12.88
C LYS A 182 5.24 -16.46 -13.13
N SER A 183 4.82 -17.21 -12.12
CA SER A 183 4.52 -18.66 -12.21
C SER A 183 3.08 -18.99 -12.63
N SER A 184 2.15 -18.02 -12.59
CA SER A 184 0.71 -18.23 -12.75
C SER A 184 0.27 -18.65 -14.17
N GLY A 185 1.15 -18.47 -15.18
CA GLY A 185 0.80 -18.64 -16.60
C GLY A 185 -0.07 -17.50 -17.16
N LEU A 186 -0.37 -16.47 -16.36
CA LEU A 186 -1.06 -15.26 -16.82
C LEU A 186 -0.09 -14.31 -17.54
N PRO A 187 -0.55 -13.57 -18.57
CA PRO A 187 0.20 -12.45 -19.13
C PRO A 187 0.60 -11.43 -18.06
N LEU A 188 1.89 -11.16 -17.90
CA LEU A 188 2.38 -10.16 -16.96
C LEU A 188 2.11 -8.75 -17.51
N ARG A 189 1.22 -8.02 -16.83
CA ARG A 189 0.88 -6.62 -17.12
C ARG A 189 1.47 -5.76 -16.01
N TYR A 190 2.41 -4.89 -16.33
CA TYR A 190 3.05 -4.03 -15.35
C TYR A 190 3.45 -2.70 -16.00
N GLY A 191 3.32 -1.62 -15.22
CA GLY A 191 3.67 -0.27 -15.63
C GLY A 191 5.06 0.11 -15.13
N LEU A 192 5.12 1.22 -14.40
CA LEU A 192 6.35 1.77 -13.83
C LEU A 192 6.73 1.11 -12.49
N VAL A 193 6.80 -0.22 -12.45
CA VAL A 193 7.06 -1.00 -11.21
C VAL A 193 8.37 -0.65 -10.53
N MET A 194 9.39 -0.29 -11.31
CA MET A 194 10.69 0.17 -10.80
C MET A 194 10.57 1.55 -10.14
N ASP A 195 9.72 2.43 -10.65
CA ASP A 195 9.49 3.77 -10.05
C ASP A 195 8.78 3.64 -8.71
N VAL A 196 7.78 2.75 -8.66
CA VAL A 196 7.02 2.44 -7.44
C VAL A 196 7.94 1.82 -6.39
N ALA A 197 8.67 0.76 -6.72
CA ALA A 197 9.59 0.11 -5.78
C ALA A 197 10.68 1.08 -5.28
N SER A 198 11.16 1.98 -6.14
CA SER A 198 12.15 3.00 -5.76
C SER A 198 11.60 4.04 -4.78
N SER A 199 10.35 4.47 -4.98
CA SER A 199 9.70 5.43 -4.09
C SER A 199 9.39 4.85 -2.70
N PHE A 200 9.21 3.52 -2.60
CA PHE A 200 8.87 2.87 -1.34
C PHE A 200 10.07 2.17 -0.67
N GLY A 201 11.30 2.40 -1.14
CA GLY A 201 12.50 1.87 -0.48
C GLY A 201 12.73 0.36 -0.67
N HIS A 202 12.05 -0.28 -1.62
CA HIS A 202 12.05 -1.75 -1.74
C HIS A 202 13.20 -2.29 -2.59
N LEU A 203 14.42 -2.24 -2.04
CA LEU A 203 15.65 -2.74 -2.68
C LEU A 203 15.54 -4.19 -3.17
N ALA A 204 14.96 -5.08 -2.36
CA ALA A 204 14.84 -6.49 -2.73
C ALA A 204 13.87 -6.70 -3.91
N VAL A 205 12.85 -5.86 -4.06
CA VAL A 205 11.96 -5.85 -5.23
C VAL A 205 12.68 -5.33 -6.46
N LEU A 206 13.47 -4.25 -6.33
CA LEU A 206 14.28 -3.72 -7.44
C LEU A 206 15.27 -4.78 -7.97
N GLU A 207 15.92 -5.50 -7.06
CA GLU A 207 16.83 -6.59 -7.41
C GLU A 207 16.08 -7.76 -8.07
N TRP A 208 14.88 -8.09 -7.59
CA TRP A 208 14.04 -9.11 -8.21
C TRP A 208 13.66 -8.74 -9.65
N TRP A 209 13.19 -7.51 -9.88
CA TRP A 209 12.83 -7.03 -11.21
C TRP A 209 14.03 -7.01 -12.15
N LYS A 210 15.18 -6.52 -11.69
CA LYS A 210 16.45 -6.54 -12.45
C LYS A 210 16.83 -7.95 -12.92
N ASN A 211 16.63 -8.95 -12.06
CA ASN A 211 16.98 -10.35 -12.37
C ASN A 211 15.82 -11.16 -12.98
N SER A 212 14.65 -10.54 -13.18
CA SER A 212 13.45 -11.24 -13.64
C SER A 212 13.53 -11.71 -15.10
N GLY A 213 14.40 -11.12 -15.90
CA GLY A 213 14.46 -11.31 -17.36
C GLY A 213 13.35 -10.58 -18.13
N LEU A 214 12.57 -9.73 -17.45
CA LEU A 214 11.50 -8.93 -18.03
C LEU A 214 12.02 -7.57 -18.50
N THR A 215 11.34 -6.97 -19.48
CA THR A 215 11.67 -5.61 -19.95
C THR A 215 11.36 -4.61 -18.84
N LEU A 216 12.34 -3.80 -18.45
CA LEU A 216 12.15 -2.79 -17.42
C LEU A 216 11.78 -1.44 -18.04
N ASN A 217 10.69 -0.85 -17.57
CA ASN A 217 10.30 0.52 -17.88
C ASN A 217 10.31 1.36 -16.60
N TYR A 218 10.96 2.52 -16.67
CA TYR A 218 11.07 3.48 -15.58
C TYR A 218 11.41 4.86 -16.13
N LEU A 219 10.83 5.89 -15.51
CA LEU A 219 11.04 7.29 -15.89
C LEU A 219 11.29 8.19 -14.69
N HIS A 220 10.73 7.82 -13.53
CA HIS A 220 10.71 8.63 -12.34
C HIS A 220 11.32 7.93 -11.12
N ALA A 221 12.00 6.80 -11.28
CA ALA A 221 12.58 6.05 -10.16
C ALA A 221 13.51 6.88 -9.24
N LEU A 222 14.47 7.62 -9.82
CA LEU A 222 15.40 8.45 -9.03
C LEU A 222 14.72 9.67 -8.42
N LYS A 223 13.74 10.28 -9.11
CA LYS A 223 12.87 11.32 -8.55
C LYS A 223 12.07 10.77 -7.37
N GLY A 224 11.51 9.58 -7.56
CA GLY A 224 10.75 8.79 -6.59
C GLY A 224 11.52 8.57 -5.29
N ALA A 225 12.72 8.03 -5.41
CA ALA A 225 13.63 7.85 -4.30
C ALA A 225 14.03 9.18 -3.65
N SER A 226 14.24 10.23 -4.44
CA SER A 226 14.67 11.53 -3.93
C SER A 226 13.60 12.24 -3.09
N TYR A 227 12.33 12.22 -3.52
CA TYR A 227 11.24 12.83 -2.74
C TYR A 227 10.96 12.07 -1.43
N ARG A 228 11.20 10.75 -1.42
CA ARG A 228 10.91 9.86 -0.28
C ARG A 228 12.04 9.77 0.74
N GLY A 229 13.25 10.22 0.40
CA GLY A 229 14.42 10.12 1.29
C GLY A 229 15.18 8.80 1.13
N GLU A 230 15.00 8.08 0.03
CA GLU A 230 15.50 6.71 -0.13
C GLU A 230 16.95 6.68 -0.63
N VAL A 231 17.89 7.14 0.20
CA VAL A 231 19.33 7.22 -0.15
C VAL A 231 19.91 5.85 -0.55
N GLU A 232 19.51 4.78 0.13
CA GLU A 232 19.98 3.43 -0.20
C GLU A 232 19.50 2.97 -1.58
N VAL A 233 18.29 3.36 -1.98
CA VAL A 233 17.76 3.10 -3.33
C VAL A 233 18.56 3.87 -4.38
N LEU A 234 18.88 5.14 -4.13
CA LEU A 234 19.73 5.94 -5.04
C LEU A 234 21.11 5.30 -5.22
N GLU A 235 21.70 4.82 -4.13
CA GLU A 235 22.98 4.10 -4.17
C GLU A 235 22.87 2.76 -4.92
N TRP A 236 21.77 2.02 -4.73
CA TRP A 236 21.50 0.81 -5.51
C TRP A 236 21.39 1.12 -7.00
N TRP A 237 20.64 2.15 -7.40
CA TRP A 237 20.52 2.56 -8.80
C TRP A 237 21.88 2.88 -9.41
N LYS A 238 22.71 3.67 -8.72
CA LYS A 238 24.08 3.99 -9.14
C LYS A 238 24.94 2.74 -9.37
N LYS A 239 24.79 1.70 -8.55
CA LYS A 239 25.52 0.43 -8.64
C LYS A 239 24.87 -0.60 -9.57
N SER A 240 23.60 -0.41 -9.93
CA SER A 240 22.77 -1.42 -10.60
C SER A 240 23.24 -1.76 -12.01
N GLY A 241 23.95 -0.85 -12.67
CA GLY A 241 24.28 -0.93 -14.11
C GLY A 241 23.11 -0.57 -15.03
N LEU A 242 21.95 -0.20 -14.48
CA LEU A 242 20.81 0.31 -15.24
C LEU A 242 21.05 1.77 -15.67
N ARG A 243 20.37 2.21 -16.72
CA ARG A 243 20.44 3.59 -17.17
C ARG A 243 19.87 4.50 -16.08
N LEU A 244 20.64 5.50 -15.66
CA LEU A 244 20.16 6.51 -14.72
C LEU A 244 19.33 7.54 -15.50
N VAL A 245 18.04 7.66 -15.16
CA VAL A 245 17.11 8.63 -15.76
C VAL A 245 16.74 9.64 -14.67
N TYR A 246 17.23 10.87 -14.81
CA TYR A 246 16.99 11.96 -13.87
C TYR A 246 17.20 13.32 -14.54
N ASP A 247 16.62 14.35 -13.93
CA ASP A 247 16.77 15.76 -14.29
C ASP A 247 16.81 16.61 -13.00
N LYS A 248 16.62 17.93 -13.12
CA LYS A 248 16.60 18.87 -12.00
C LYS A 248 15.57 18.53 -10.92
N GLU A 249 14.51 17.79 -11.26
CA GLU A 249 13.42 17.46 -10.35
C GLU A 249 13.89 16.62 -9.16
N VAL A 250 15.00 15.87 -9.29
CA VAL A 250 15.56 15.11 -8.17
C VAL A 250 16.03 16.01 -7.02
N LEU A 251 16.46 17.24 -7.32
CA LEU A 251 16.86 18.23 -6.32
C LEU A 251 15.67 19.07 -5.84
N VAL A 252 14.76 19.43 -6.76
CA VAL A 252 13.52 20.16 -6.44
C VAL A 252 12.67 19.36 -5.46
N GLU A 253 12.41 18.08 -5.75
CA GLU A 253 11.59 17.24 -4.90
C GLU A 253 12.28 16.92 -3.56
N ALA A 254 13.59 16.64 -3.56
CA ALA A 254 14.34 16.46 -2.31
C ALA A 254 14.28 17.73 -1.43
N THR A 255 14.33 18.91 -2.05
CA THR A 255 14.22 20.19 -1.34
C THR A 255 12.81 20.41 -0.78
N LYS A 256 11.78 20.24 -1.61
CA LYS A 256 10.37 20.40 -1.24
C LYS A 256 9.95 19.47 -0.11
N PHE A 257 10.46 18.25 -0.09
CA PHE A 257 10.16 17.25 0.93
C PHE A 257 11.15 17.26 2.10
N ASN A 258 12.00 18.29 2.22
CA ASN A 258 12.95 18.47 3.30
C ASN A 258 13.88 17.25 3.50
N ARG A 259 14.56 16.81 2.43
CA ARG A 259 15.46 15.64 2.38
C ARG A 259 16.93 16.05 2.23
N PRO A 260 17.57 16.60 3.29
CA PRO A 260 18.97 17.05 3.22
C PRO A 260 19.96 15.89 3.01
N ASP A 261 19.63 14.69 3.48
CA ASP A 261 20.38 13.45 3.27
C ASP A 261 20.45 13.06 1.79
N VAL A 262 19.34 13.18 1.06
CA VAL A 262 19.28 12.97 -0.39
C VAL A 262 20.06 14.06 -1.13
N LEU A 263 19.91 15.34 -0.75
CA LEU A 263 20.70 16.43 -1.34
C LEU A 263 22.21 16.21 -1.14
N GLN A 264 22.60 15.76 0.06
CA GLN A 264 23.97 15.40 0.38
C GLN A 264 24.46 14.20 -0.45
N TRP A 265 23.61 13.19 -0.65
CA TRP A 265 23.93 12.05 -1.52
C TRP A 265 24.14 12.52 -2.96
N TRP A 266 23.22 13.31 -3.54
CA TRP A 266 23.36 13.83 -4.90
C TRP A 266 24.67 14.62 -5.06
N SER A 267 25.00 15.49 -4.10
CA SER A 267 26.26 16.23 -4.09
C SER A 267 27.51 15.35 -4.03
N SER A 268 27.46 14.20 -3.36
CA SER A 268 28.62 13.33 -3.17
C SER A 268 28.67 12.18 -4.17
N SER A 269 27.58 11.98 -4.92
CA SER A 269 27.42 10.88 -5.87
C SER A 269 28.36 10.98 -7.07
N GLY A 270 28.82 12.19 -7.42
CA GLY A 270 29.55 12.47 -8.67
C GLY A 270 28.65 12.51 -9.90
N LEU A 271 27.32 12.38 -9.74
CA LEU A 271 26.33 12.55 -10.80
C LEU A 271 26.08 14.04 -11.00
N ARG A 272 26.21 14.49 -12.25
CA ARG A 272 25.97 15.89 -12.60
C ARG A 272 24.47 16.15 -12.69
N VAL A 273 23.98 17.09 -11.89
CA VAL A 273 22.62 17.61 -11.99
C VAL A 273 22.66 19.11 -12.23
N GLU A 274 21.92 19.58 -13.24
CA GLU A 274 21.78 21.01 -13.54
C GLU A 274 20.47 21.53 -12.94
N TYR A 275 20.51 22.69 -12.29
CA TYR A 275 19.34 23.30 -11.62
C TYR A 275 19.40 24.83 -11.71
N CYS A 276 18.27 25.54 -11.67
CA CYS A 276 18.27 27.00 -11.47
C CYS A 276 17.98 27.34 -10.00
N ILE A 277 18.42 28.53 -9.57
CA ILE A 277 18.11 29.08 -8.25
C ILE A 277 16.59 29.21 -8.09
N CYS A 278 15.91 29.67 -9.14
CA CYS A 278 14.45 29.80 -9.18
C CYS A 278 13.68 28.54 -8.78
N ASP A 279 14.07 27.37 -9.29
CA ASP A 279 13.39 26.09 -9.03
C ASP A 279 13.57 25.68 -7.57
N ILE A 280 14.77 25.90 -7.01
CA ILE A 280 15.10 25.55 -5.62
C ILE A 280 14.41 26.50 -4.64
N GLU A 281 14.36 27.79 -4.95
CA GLU A 281 13.64 28.77 -4.13
C GLU A 281 12.14 28.47 -4.10
N ALA A 282 11.53 28.23 -5.28
CA ALA A 282 10.13 27.80 -5.35
C ALA A 282 9.88 26.51 -4.56
N ALA A 283 10.79 25.53 -4.64
CA ALA A 283 10.68 24.30 -3.87
C ALA A 283 10.76 24.53 -2.35
N LEU A 284 11.55 25.51 -1.90
CA LEU A 284 11.67 25.88 -0.48
C LEU A 284 10.46 26.65 0.03
N GLU A 285 9.81 27.45 -0.81
CA GLU A 285 8.54 28.12 -0.51
C GLU A 285 7.39 27.10 -0.39
N ASP A 286 7.36 26.13 -1.30
CA ASP A 286 6.39 25.03 -1.32
C ASP A 286 6.72 23.88 -0.35
N ALA A 287 7.75 24.04 0.49
CA ALA A 287 8.28 22.94 1.27
C ALA A 287 7.30 22.43 2.34
N ILE A 288 7.07 21.11 2.33
CA ILE A 288 6.19 20.45 3.29
C ILE A 288 6.85 20.46 4.67
N GLY A 289 6.15 20.98 5.67
CA GLY A 289 6.70 21.13 7.03
C GLY A 289 7.76 22.23 7.15
N GLY A 290 7.84 23.16 6.20
CA GLY A 290 8.67 24.37 6.27
C GLY A 290 10.11 24.24 5.76
N GLY A 291 10.55 23.04 5.36
CA GLY A 291 11.79 22.86 4.58
C GLY A 291 13.09 23.31 5.26
N LYS A 292 13.11 23.43 6.60
CA LYS A 292 14.23 24.07 7.32
C LYS A 292 15.56 23.37 7.08
N GLU A 293 15.60 22.04 7.13
CA GLU A 293 16.85 21.30 7.01
C GLU A 293 17.41 21.36 5.59
N ALA A 294 16.54 21.26 4.58
CA ALA A 294 16.93 21.47 3.19
C ALA A 294 17.41 22.91 2.97
N ARG A 295 16.75 23.92 3.55
CA ARG A 295 17.16 25.32 3.49
C ARG A 295 18.56 25.52 4.11
N ASP A 296 18.77 24.98 5.31
CA ASP A 296 20.05 25.08 6.02
C ASP A 296 21.16 24.37 5.22
N TRP A 297 20.85 23.25 4.55
CA TRP A 297 21.79 22.58 3.66
C TRP A 297 22.17 23.44 2.44
N TRP A 298 21.19 24.06 1.77
CA TRP A 298 21.44 24.96 0.64
C TRP A 298 22.26 26.19 1.08
N LEU A 299 21.91 26.81 2.21
CA LEU A 299 22.64 27.93 2.78
C LEU A 299 24.08 27.56 3.14
N GLY A 300 24.29 26.38 3.74
CA GLY A 300 25.62 25.85 4.07
C GLY A 300 26.51 25.65 2.85
N ARG A 301 25.91 25.44 1.66
CA ARG A 301 26.61 25.34 0.37
C ARG A 301 26.86 26.70 -0.29
N GLY A 302 26.43 27.81 0.32
CA GLY A 302 26.60 29.16 -0.20
C GLY A 302 25.49 29.62 -1.15
N PHE A 303 24.32 28.96 -1.13
CA PHE A 303 23.13 29.42 -1.84
C PHE A 303 22.66 30.76 -1.27
N ARG A 304 22.35 31.73 -2.13
CA ARG A 304 21.87 33.06 -1.76
C ARG A 304 20.52 33.31 -2.41
N PHE A 305 19.57 33.82 -1.64
CA PHE A 305 18.21 34.12 -2.09
C PHE A 305 18.11 35.52 -2.71
N ASP A 306 18.89 36.49 -2.21
CA ASP A 306 18.90 37.86 -2.71
C ASP A 306 19.86 38.02 -3.91
N VAL A 307 19.53 37.41 -5.04
CA VAL A 307 20.32 37.47 -6.29
C VAL A 307 19.61 38.24 -7.39
N PRO A 308 20.33 38.94 -8.30
CA PRO A 308 19.72 39.57 -9.47
C PRO A 308 18.98 38.56 -10.36
N VAL A 309 17.94 38.99 -11.07
CA VAL A 309 17.11 38.14 -11.95
C VAL A 309 17.95 37.32 -12.96
N THR A 310 19.08 37.86 -13.42
CA THR A 310 20.01 37.17 -14.32
C THR A 310 20.69 35.97 -13.68
N GLU A 311 21.08 36.06 -12.41
CA GLU A 311 21.66 34.94 -11.64
C GLU A 311 20.55 33.99 -11.15
N TRP A 312 19.36 34.52 -10.87
CA TRP A 312 18.18 33.75 -10.46
C TRP A 312 17.74 32.72 -11.50
N MET A 313 17.81 33.08 -12.79
CA MET A 313 17.52 32.19 -13.92
C MET A 313 18.75 31.41 -14.42
N GLU A 314 19.92 31.58 -13.80
CA GLU A 314 21.14 30.91 -14.24
C GLU A 314 21.13 29.43 -13.84
N HIS A 315 21.51 28.56 -14.79
CA HIS A 315 21.68 27.14 -14.52
C HIS A 315 23.02 26.88 -13.82
N LYS A 316 22.93 26.42 -12.57
CA LYS A 316 24.04 25.95 -11.74
C LYS A 316 24.17 24.44 -11.80
N ARG A 317 25.30 23.93 -11.32
CA ARG A 317 25.64 22.49 -11.30
C ARG A 317 25.83 22.03 -9.87
N LEU A 318 25.27 20.87 -9.54
CA LEU A 318 25.52 20.18 -8.28
C LEU A 318 26.61 19.12 -8.42
#